data_AF-A0A0Q3S048-F1
#
_entry.id   AF-A0A0Q3S048-F1
#
_cell.length_a   1.000
_cell.length_b   1.000
_cell.length_c   1.000
_cell.angle_alpha   90.00
_cell.angle_beta   90.00
_cell.angle_gamma   90.00
#
_symmetry.space_group_name_H-M   'P 1'
#
loop_
_entity.id
_entity.type
_entity.pdbx_description
1 polymer ?
#
loop_
_entity_poly.entity_id
_entity_poly.type
_entity_poly.pdbx_seq_one_letter_code
_entity_poly.pdbx_strand_id
1 'polypeptide(L)'
;MKKIIATCLIIMLISLLFIPMWTVFVFTETRNENPVLHYIPISEEKDFQIIFTHSIHLTDVIESYRVEDTNKIRLMSMKYSDVAIGMPSYAEEGQKLNYQDGIYTLQYDDADLQNFTLYIGDVDYPLSFKYENKMFDLKTNLVRGKSYLFEVKKISLVEKMKGVRLNGR
;
A
#
# COMPACT_ATOMS: atom_id res chain seq x y z
N MET A 1 -8.37 28.55 -40.57
CA MET A 1 -9.43 27.76 -39.88
C MET A 1 -9.03 26.30 -39.69
N LYS A 2 -8.82 25.50 -40.75
CA LYS A 2 -8.44 24.06 -40.63
C LYS A 2 -7.19 23.79 -39.77
N LYS A 3 -6.14 24.62 -39.90
CA LYS A 3 -4.92 24.52 -39.08
C LYS A 3 -5.18 24.78 -37.58
N ILE A 4 -6.00 25.78 -37.26
CA ILE A 4 -6.38 26.12 -35.88
C ILE A 4 -7.17 24.96 -35.25
N ILE A 5 -8.12 24.40 -36.00
CA ILE A 5 -8.90 23.23 -35.56
C ILE A 5 -7.99 22.03 -35.29
N ALA A 6 -7.03 21.75 -36.18
CA ALA A 6 -6.07 20.67 -36.01
C ALA A 6 -5.18 20.89 -34.77
N THR A 7 -4.69 22.11 -34.55
CA THR A 7 -3.91 22.46 -33.35
C THR A 7 -4.73 22.29 -32.08
N CYS A 8 -5.98 22.74 -32.04
CA CYS A 8 -6.87 22.55 -30.90
C CYS A 8 -7.12 21.06 -30.61
N LEU A 9 -7.32 20.24 -31.65
CA LEU A 9 -7.48 18.78 -31.52
C LEU A 9 -6.24 18.12 -30.90
N ILE A 10 -5.04 18.53 -31.31
CA ILE A 10 -3.79 17.99 -30.78
C ILE A 10 -3.63 18.36 -29.30
N ILE A 11 -3.90 19.63 -28.93
CA ILE A 11 -3.84 20.08 -27.54
C ILE A 11 -4.84 19.31 -26.68
N MET A 12 -6.06 19.09 -27.18
CA MET A 12 -7.07 18.28 -26.50
C MET A 12 -6.63 16.83 -26.33
N LEU A 13 -5.98 16.22 -27.33
CA LEU A 13 -5.49 14.85 -27.22
C LEU A 13 -4.33 14.74 -26.20
N ILE A 14 -3.45 15.74 -26.15
CA ILE A 14 -2.35 15.79 -25.19
C ILE A 14 -2.89 15.99 -23.77
N SER A 15 -3.91 16.82 -23.56
CA SER A 15 -4.48 17.03 -22.23
C SER A 15 -5.12 15.76 -21.65
N LEU A 16 -5.65 14.87 -22.49
CA LEU A 16 -6.15 13.56 -22.06
C LEU A 16 -5.07 12.70 -21.39
N LEU A 17 -3.78 12.88 -21.70
CA LEU A 17 -2.69 12.11 -21.09
C LEU A 17 -2.48 12.44 -19.60
N PHE A 18 -2.93 13.61 -19.16
CA PHE A 18 -2.80 14.10 -17.79
C PHE A 18 -4.02 13.79 -16.92
N ILE A 19 -5.08 13.17 -17.46
CA ILE A 19 -6.26 12.81 -16.69
C ILE A 19 -5.94 11.58 -15.82
N PRO A 20 -6.12 11.67 -14.48
CA PRO A 20 -5.85 10.55 -13.58
C PRO A 20 -6.97 9.51 -13.66
N MET A 21 -6.73 8.42 -14.40
CA MET A 21 -7.74 7.39 -14.66
C MET A 21 -7.46 6.05 -13.98
N TRP A 22 -6.20 5.74 -13.66
CA TRP A 22 -5.83 4.42 -13.13
C TRP A 22 -5.67 4.47 -11.61
N THR A 23 -6.54 3.80 -10.88
CA THR A 23 -6.37 3.62 -9.43
C THR A 23 -5.25 2.62 -9.15
N VAL A 24 -4.31 2.99 -8.30
CA VAL A 24 -3.12 2.18 -7.97
C VAL A 24 -2.76 2.32 -6.49
N PHE A 25 -2.07 1.32 -5.95
CA PHE A 25 -1.29 1.49 -4.72
C PHE A 25 -0.03 2.28 -5.05
N VAL A 26 0.29 3.30 -4.26
CA VAL A 26 1.47 4.14 -4.47
C VAL A 26 2.38 4.11 -3.25
N PHE A 27 3.68 4.02 -3.51
CA PHE A 27 4.75 4.20 -2.54
C PHE A 27 5.61 5.38 -3.00
N THR A 28 5.59 6.48 -2.26
CA THR A 28 6.37 7.69 -2.57
C THR A 28 7.42 7.89 -1.50
N GLU A 29 8.71 7.94 -1.86
CA GLU A 29 9.78 8.18 -0.88
C GLU A 29 9.55 9.51 -0.16
N THR A 30 9.56 9.48 1.16
CA THR A 30 9.46 10.68 1.99
C THR A 30 10.84 11.33 2.14
N ARG A 31 10.89 12.66 2.33
CA ARG A 31 12.14 13.42 2.51
C ARG A 31 13.10 13.33 1.31
N ASN A 32 12.54 13.29 0.10
CA ASN A 32 13.26 13.41 -1.17
C ASN A 32 12.65 14.59 -1.95
N GLU A 33 13.49 15.42 -2.58
CA GLU A 33 13.05 16.60 -3.35
C GLU A 33 12.34 16.20 -4.65
N ASN A 34 12.71 15.06 -5.23
CA ASN A 34 12.15 14.52 -6.47
C ASN A 34 11.85 13.03 -6.31
N PRO A 35 10.85 12.65 -5.49
CA PRO A 35 10.59 11.25 -5.19
C PRO A 35 10.08 10.51 -6.43
N VAL A 36 10.65 9.35 -6.69
CA VAL A 36 10.13 8.44 -7.72
C VAL A 36 8.88 7.76 -7.19
N LEU A 37 7.81 7.79 -7.98
CA LEU A 37 6.56 7.13 -7.66
C LEU A 37 6.71 5.63 -7.98
N HIS A 38 6.59 4.78 -6.97
CA HIS A 38 6.46 3.33 -7.16
C HIS A 38 5.01 2.91 -7.05
N TYR A 39 4.54 2.00 -7.91
CA TYR A 39 3.13 1.63 -7.91
C TYR A 39 2.82 0.17 -8.22
N ILE A 40 1.66 -0.28 -7.72
CA ILE A 40 1.02 -1.56 -8.06
C ILE A 40 -0.38 -1.25 -8.59
N PRO A 41 -0.74 -1.66 -9.82
CA PRO A 41 -2.11 -1.50 -10.33
C PRO A 41 -3.14 -2.23 -9.48
N ILE A 42 -4.23 -1.55 -9.13
CA ILE A 42 -5.36 -2.16 -8.44
C ILE A 42 -6.33 -2.74 -9.48
N SER A 43 -6.77 -3.96 -9.25
CA SER A 43 -7.80 -4.66 -10.03
C SER A 43 -9.16 -4.56 -9.34
N GLU A 44 -10.02 -5.56 -9.50
CA GLU A 44 -11.30 -5.64 -8.79
C GLU A 44 -11.13 -6.03 -7.32
N GLU A 45 -10.08 -6.77 -6.98
CA GLU A 45 -9.76 -7.15 -5.60
C GLU A 45 -9.45 -5.90 -4.77
N LYS A 46 -10.09 -5.77 -3.61
CA LYS A 46 -9.95 -4.62 -2.72
C LYS A 46 -9.08 -4.94 -1.51
N ASP A 47 -8.88 -6.22 -1.21
CA ASP A 47 -8.14 -6.64 -0.04
C ASP A 47 -6.66 -6.82 -0.36
N PHE A 48 -5.80 -6.34 0.53
CA PHE A 48 -4.36 -6.52 0.44
C PHE A 48 -3.78 -6.74 1.84
N GLN A 49 -2.55 -7.25 1.90
CA GLN A 49 -1.89 -7.54 3.16
C GLN A 49 -0.47 -6.99 3.18
N ILE A 50 -0.03 -6.55 4.36
CA ILE A 50 1.37 -6.29 4.65
C ILE A 50 1.83 -7.34 5.64
N ILE A 51 2.88 -8.07 5.28
CA ILE A 51 3.45 -9.18 6.05
C ILE A 51 4.86 -8.78 6.44
N PHE A 52 5.15 -8.75 7.73
CA PHE A 52 6.47 -8.39 8.24
C PHE A 52 6.79 -9.12 9.54
N THR A 53 8.07 -9.31 9.80
CA THR A 53 8.52 -9.88 11.07
C THR A 53 8.61 -8.79 12.14
N HIS A 54 7.98 -9.02 13.29
CA HIS A 54 8.02 -8.08 14.41
C HIS A 54 9.40 -8.08 15.08
N SER A 55 10.00 -6.91 15.31
CA SER A 55 11.40 -6.80 15.79
C SER A 55 11.64 -7.38 17.18
N ILE A 56 10.62 -7.43 18.04
CA ILE A 56 10.73 -7.97 19.41
C ILE A 56 10.43 -9.47 19.44
N HIS A 57 9.46 -9.92 18.65
CA HIS A 57 8.95 -11.30 18.73
C HIS A 57 9.60 -12.22 17.71
N LEU A 58 10.23 -11.65 16.68
CA LEU A 58 10.86 -12.37 15.58
C LEU A 58 9.91 -13.35 14.87
N THR A 59 8.60 -13.05 14.95
CA THR A 59 7.52 -13.79 14.31
C THR A 59 6.76 -12.89 13.36
N ASP A 60 6.11 -13.51 12.38
CA ASP A 60 5.39 -12.79 11.34
C ASP A 60 4.07 -12.21 11.87
N VAL A 61 3.85 -10.97 11.49
CA VAL A 61 2.61 -10.21 11.65
C VAL A 61 1.99 -10.04 10.28
N ILE A 62 0.70 -10.32 10.19
CA ILE A 62 -0.09 -10.13 8.97
C ILE A 62 -1.11 -9.04 9.24
N GLU A 63 -0.88 -7.86 8.66
CA GLU A 63 -1.87 -6.79 8.60
C GLU A 63 -2.73 -6.99 7.36
N SER A 64 -4.04 -7.02 7.52
CA SER A 64 -5.00 -7.14 6.43
C SER A 64 -5.77 -5.84 6.28
N TYR A 65 -5.82 -5.33 5.07
CA TYR A 65 -6.40 -4.04 4.71
C TYR A 65 -7.40 -4.20 3.58
N ARG A 66 -8.32 -3.23 3.48
CA ARG A 66 -9.27 -3.10 2.38
C ARG A 66 -9.20 -1.70 1.78
N VAL A 67 -9.29 -1.61 0.46
CA VAL A 67 -9.48 -0.34 -0.25
C VAL A 67 -10.96 -0.01 -0.32
N GLU A 68 -11.35 1.11 0.27
CA GLU A 68 -12.72 1.64 0.23
C GLU A 68 -12.99 2.41 -1.08
N ASP A 69 -14.27 2.61 -1.44
CA ASP A 69 -14.68 3.29 -2.67
C ASP A 69 -14.15 4.74 -2.77
N THR A 70 -13.88 5.37 -1.63
CA THR A 70 -13.28 6.71 -1.54
C THR A 70 -11.75 6.72 -1.70
N ASN A 71 -11.14 5.60 -2.10
CA ASN A 71 -9.68 5.38 -2.09
C ASN A 71 -9.04 5.54 -0.69
N LYS A 72 -9.84 5.34 0.37
CA LYS A 72 -9.31 5.20 1.72
C LYS A 72 -8.86 3.75 1.94
N ILE A 73 -8.02 3.55 2.94
CA ILE A 73 -7.51 2.26 3.35
C ILE A 73 -8.12 1.95 4.71
N ARG A 74 -8.87 0.85 4.84
CA ARG A 74 -9.36 0.37 6.13
C ARG A 74 -8.44 -0.73 6.65
N LEU A 75 -7.93 -0.59 7.87
CA LEU A 75 -7.28 -1.70 8.57
C LEU A 75 -8.37 -2.64 9.08
N MET A 76 -8.38 -3.89 8.61
CA MET A 76 -9.38 -4.88 8.99
C MET A 76 -8.93 -5.70 10.18
N SER A 77 -7.66 -6.17 10.15
CA SER A 77 -7.13 -7.00 11.23
C SER A 77 -5.62 -7.08 11.23
N MET A 78 -5.06 -7.39 12.40
CA MET A 78 -3.67 -7.78 12.59
C MET A 78 -3.63 -9.19 13.19
N LYS A 79 -2.87 -10.09 12.57
CA LYS A 79 -2.64 -11.45 13.06
C LYS A 79 -1.21 -11.62 13.50
N TYR A 80 -1.02 -12.23 14.67
CA TYR A 80 0.27 -12.51 15.28
C TYR A 80 0.39 -14.02 15.47
N SER A 81 1.54 -14.57 15.08
CA SER A 81 1.79 -16.00 15.13
C SER A 81 2.22 -16.51 16.51
N ASP A 82 2.59 -15.61 17.43
CA ASP A 82 2.99 -15.94 18.80
C ASP A 82 2.58 -14.83 19.77
N VAL A 83 2.16 -15.21 20.98
CA VAL A 83 1.70 -14.29 22.02
C VAL A 83 2.83 -14.02 22.99
N ALA A 84 3.44 -12.85 22.89
CA ALA A 84 4.55 -12.46 23.73
C ALA A 84 4.33 -11.10 24.43
N ILE A 85 5.28 -10.74 25.29
CA ILE A 85 5.22 -9.57 26.17
C ILE A 85 5.01 -8.29 25.35
N GLY A 86 3.96 -7.53 25.66
CA GLY A 86 3.68 -6.23 25.04
C GLY A 86 2.56 -6.25 23.99
N MET A 87 1.96 -7.41 23.69
CA MET A 87 0.72 -7.45 22.92
C MET A 87 -0.48 -7.01 23.77
N PRO A 88 -1.54 -6.43 23.17
CA PRO A 88 -2.72 -6.05 23.91
C PRO A 88 -3.27 -7.27 24.65
N SER A 89 -3.62 -7.14 25.92
CA SER A 89 -4.26 -8.24 26.67
C SER A 89 -5.78 -8.20 26.57
N TYR A 90 -6.32 -7.12 26.00
CA TYR A 90 -7.75 -6.88 25.81
C TYR A 90 -7.99 -6.10 24.51
N ALA A 91 -9.20 -6.20 23.97
CA ALA A 91 -9.66 -5.35 22.89
C ALA A 91 -10.17 -4.02 23.47
N GLU A 92 -9.82 -2.91 22.83
CA GLU A 92 -10.39 -1.60 23.12
C GLU A 92 -11.76 -1.43 22.44
N GLU A 93 -12.43 -0.30 22.69
CA GLU A 93 -13.68 0.03 22.02
C GLU A 93 -13.49 0.07 20.49
N GLY A 94 -14.36 -0.60 19.74
CA GLY A 94 -14.23 -0.75 18.28
C GLY A 94 -13.22 -1.80 17.82
N GLN A 95 -12.68 -2.61 18.74
CA GLN A 95 -11.81 -3.74 18.42
C GLN A 95 -12.42 -5.06 18.90
N LYS A 96 -12.06 -6.15 18.23
CA LYS A 96 -12.37 -7.51 18.65
C LYS A 96 -11.12 -8.33 18.70
N LEU A 97 -10.89 -8.95 19.86
CA LEU A 97 -9.75 -9.83 20.05
C LEU A 97 -10.20 -11.29 20.04
N ASN A 98 -9.57 -12.11 19.20
CA ASN A 98 -9.73 -13.55 19.18
C ASN A 98 -8.38 -14.26 19.27
N TYR A 99 -8.35 -15.37 20.02
CA TYR A 99 -7.19 -16.25 20.14
C TYR A 99 -7.62 -17.68 19.83
N GLN A 100 -7.16 -18.21 18.70
CA GLN A 100 -7.47 -19.56 18.24
C GLN A 100 -6.20 -20.20 17.71
N ASP A 101 -5.93 -21.44 18.14
CA ASP A 101 -4.82 -22.27 17.66
C ASP A 101 -3.43 -21.59 17.73
N GLY A 102 -3.18 -20.78 18.76
CA GLY A 102 -1.93 -20.05 18.93
C GLY A 102 -1.85 -18.74 18.14
N ILE A 103 -2.84 -18.45 17.29
CA ILE A 103 -2.89 -17.23 16.48
C ILE A 103 -3.73 -16.19 17.20
N TYR A 104 -3.10 -15.06 17.49
CA TYR A 104 -3.76 -13.89 18.06
C TYR A 104 -4.22 -12.97 16.94
N THR A 105 -5.52 -12.69 16.88
CA THR A 105 -6.12 -11.84 15.84
C THR A 105 -6.83 -10.65 16.48
N LEU A 106 -6.32 -9.45 16.22
CA LEU A 106 -6.97 -8.19 16.57
C LEU A 106 -7.72 -7.66 15.34
N GLN A 107 -9.03 -7.54 15.43
CA GLN A 107 -9.89 -7.00 14.38
C GLN A 107 -10.34 -5.59 14.74
N TYR A 108 -10.54 -4.75 13.74
CA TYR A 108 -10.98 -3.37 13.89
C TYR A 108 -12.31 -3.17 13.17
N ASP A 109 -13.26 -2.50 13.83
CA ASP A 109 -14.59 -2.26 13.28
C ASP A 109 -14.60 -1.03 12.33
N ASP A 110 -13.84 0.02 12.64
CA ASP A 110 -13.74 1.24 11.82
C ASP A 110 -12.37 1.92 11.98
N ALA A 111 -11.37 1.44 11.21
CA ALA A 111 -10.00 1.96 11.24
C ALA A 111 -9.58 2.47 9.85
N ASP A 112 -10.28 3.52 9.40
CA ASP A 112 -10.03 4.16 8.10
C ASP A 112 -8.84 5.13 8.15
N LEU A 113 -7.95 4.98 7.17
CA LEU A 113 -6.74 5.75 6.97
C LEU A 113 -6.73 6.33 5.56
N GLN A 114 -6.30 7.58 5.42
CA GLN A 114 -6.08 8.17 4.10
C GLN A 114 -4.77 7.67 3.47
N ASN A 115 -3.75 7.50 4.32
CA ASN A 115 -2.41 7.06 3.99
C ASN A 115 -1.71 6.64 5.29
N PHE A 116 -0.56 6.00 5.15
CA PHE A 116 0.36 5.77 6.26
C PHE A 116 1.80 5.77 5.75
N THR A 117 2.76 5.94 6.65
CA THR A 117 4.18 5.88 6.30
C THR A 117 4.72 4.50 6.61
N LEU A 118 5.27 3.83 5.59
CA LEU A 118 5.94 2.55 5.72
C LEU A 118 7.46 2.75 5.73
N TYR A 119 8.14 2.25 6.76
CA TYR A 119 9.60 2.25 6.81
C TYR A 119 10.18 0.93 6.28
N ILE A 120 11.04 1.02 5.27
CA ILE A 120 11.74 -0.14 4.70
C ILE A 120 13.02 -0.35 5.52
N GLY A 121 12.91 -1.11 6.62
CA GLY A 121 14.04 -1.34 7.53
C GLY A 121 15.23 -2.04 6.86
N ASP A 122 16.45 -1.56 7.15
CA ASP A 122 17.71 -2.17 6.71
C ASP A 122 18.14 -3.31 7.64
N VAL A 123 17.25 -4.29 7.78
CA VAL A 123 17.44 -5.53 8.56
C VAL A 123 17.04 -6.73 7.71
N ASP A 124 17.64 -7.89 7.94
CA ASP A 124 17.45 -9.10 7.11
C ASP A 124 16.21 -9.92 7.51
N TYR A 125 15.11 -9.22 7.79
CA TYR A 125 13.78 -9.81 7.99
C TYR A 125 12.86 -9.53 6.80
N PRO A 126 11.92 -10.41 6.44
CA PRO A 126 10.94 -10.15 5.39
C PRO A 126 10.07 -8.90 5.64
N LEU A 127 9.74 -8.20 4.55
CA LEU A 127 8.69 -7.19 4.49
C LEU A 127 8.04 -7.29 3.11
N SER A 128 6.81 -7.80 3.07
CA SER A 128 6.13 -8.15 1.83
C SER A 128 4.76 -7.51 1.77
N PHE A 129 4.41 -7.03 0.57
CA PHE A 129 3.06 -6.61 0.23
C PHE A 129 2.42 -7.73 -0.58
N LYS A 130 1.29 -8.25 -0.12
CA LYS A 130 0.54 -9.30 -0.80
C LYS A 130 -0.76 -8.71 -1.35
N TYR A 131 -0.99 -8.95 -2.63
CA TYR A 131 -2.19 -8.50 -3.32
C TYR A 131 -2.55 -9.50 -4.41
N GLU A 132 -3.83 -9.88 -4.47
CA GLU A 132 -4.30 -11.04 -5.23
C GLU A 132 -3.44 -12.29 -4.91
N ASN A 133 -2.97 -12.98 -5.95
CA ASN A 133 -2.08 -14.13 -5.86
C ASN A 133 -0.59 -13.76 -5.96
N LYS A 134 -0.23 -12.48 -5.81
CA LYS A 134 1.14 -11.99 -5.96
C LYS A 134 1.73 -11.56 -4.64
N MET A 135 3.01 -11.87 -4.47
CA MET A 135 3.82 -11.36 -3.37
C MET A 135 4.86 -10.39 -3.91
N PHE A 136 4.85 -9.16 -3.38
CA PHE A 136 5.80 -8.11 -3.68
C PHE A 136 6.75 -7.98 -2.49
N ASP A 137 8.00 -8.39 -2.64
CA ASP A 137 9.02 -8.13 -1.64
C ASP A 137 9.41 -6.65 -1.69
N LEU A 138 9.03 -5.90 -0.66
CA LEU A 138 9.25 -4.46 -0.62
C LEU A 138 10.73 -4.09 -0.42
N LYS A 139 11.54 -4.98 0.16
CA LYS A 139 12.99 -4.72 0.37
C LYS A 139 13.80 -4.87 -0.90
N THR A 140 13.31 -5.62 -1.87
CA THR A 140 13.94 -5.74 -3.20
C THR A 140 13.40 -4.72 -4.20
N ASN A 141 12.15 -4.30 -4.02
CA ASN A 141 11.48 -3.35 -4.92
C ASN A 141 11.68 -1.88 -4.53
N LEU A 142 11.98 -1.59 -3.26
CA LEU A 142 12.18 -0.25 -2.70
C LEU A 142 13.55 -0.12 -2.01
N VAL A 143 13.95 1.10 -1.71
CA VAL A 143 15.26 1.38 -1.10
C VAL A 143 15.18 1.13 0.42
N ARG A 144 16.09 0.29 0.94
CA ARG A 144 16.23 0.05 2.38
C ARG A 144 16.73 1.29 3.11
N GLY A 145 16.37 1.42 4.38
CA GLY A 145 16.69 2.59 5.22
C GLY A 145 15.83 3.82 4.92
N LYS A 146 14.81 3.72 4.05
CA LYS A 146 13.94 4.82 3.63
C LYS A 146 12.50 4.61 4.06
N SER A 147 11.79 5.73 4.22
CA SER A 147 10.36 5.75 4.52
C SER A 147 9.57 6.15 3.29
N TYR A 148 8.46 5.47 3.04
CA TYR A 148 7.58 5.70 1.91
C TYR A 148 6.17 6.04 2.40
N LEU A 149 5.59 7.10 1.86
CA LEU A 149 4.16 7.38 2.01
C LEU A 149 3.40 6.38 1.15
N PHE A 150 2.58 5.56 1.80
CA PHE A 150 1.68 4.64 1.15
C PHE A 150 0.27 5.24 1.08
N GLU A 151 -0.29 5.27 -0.12
CA GLU A 151 -1.64 5.77 -0.39
C GLU A 151 -2.28 5.04 -1.56
N VAL A 152 -3.61 5.07 -1.64
CA VAL A 152 -4.36 4.65 -2.82
C VAL A 152 -4.80 5.92 -3.57
N LYS A 153 -4.42 6.05 -4.83
CA LYS A 153 -4.85 7.19 -5.65
C LYS A 153 -4.96 6.84 -7.13
N LYS A 154 -5.62 7.74 -7.88
CA LYS A 154 -5.64 7.70 -9.33
C LYS A 154 -4.40 8.40 -9.88
N ILE A 155 -3.74 7.76 -10.84
CA ILE A 155 -2.61 8.34 -11.57
C ILE A 155 -2.96 8.50 -13.05
N SER A 156 -2.32 9.47 -13.70
CA SER A 156 -2.40 9.75 -15.13
C SER A 156 -1.45 8.86 -15.94
N LEU A 157 -1.53 8.92 -17.28
CA LEU A 157 -0.65 8.11 -18.13
C LEU A 157 0.79 8.60 -18.01
N VAL A 158 0.99 9.92 -17.88
CA VAL A 158 2.31 10.53 -17.70
C VAL A 158 2.95 10.05 -16.40
N GLU A 159 2.20 10.04 -15.29
CA GLU A 159 2.69 9.52 -14.00
C GLU A 159 3.00 8.02 -14.09
N LYS A 160 2.14 7.24 -14.76
CA LYS A 160 2.35 5.81 -14.96
C LYS A 160 3.63 5.51 -15.78
N MET A 161 3.95 6.36 -16.75
CA MET A 161 5.16 6.26 -17.58
C MET A 161 6.43 6.70 -16.84
N LYS A 162 6.34 7.71 -15.96
CA LYS A 162 7.47 8.20 -15.16
C LYS A 162 7.72 7.35 -13.91
N GLY A 163 6.69 6.73 -13.38
CA GLY A 163 6.75 5.89 -12.19
C GLY A 163 7.31 4.50 -12.48
N VAL A 164 7.68 3.81 -11.40
CA VAL A 164 8.21 2.45 -11.44
C VAL A 164 7.13 1.47 -10.98
N ARG A 165 6.72 0.57 -11.87
CA ARG A 165 5.80 -0.51 -11.51
C ARG A 165 6.54 -1.55 -10.67
N LEU A 166 6.02 -1.90 -9.49
CA LEU A 166 6.58 -2.99 -8.70
C LEU A 166 6.24 -4.35 -9.31
N ASN A 167 7.18 -5.29 -9.23
CA ASN A 167 7.02 -6.64 -9.75
C ASN A 167 6.85 -7.63 -8.60
N GLY A 168 5.70 -8.30 -8.59
CA GLY A 168 5.40 -9.40 -7.67
C GLY A 168 5.77 -10.73 -8.29
N ARG A 169 6.10 -11.72 -7.45
CA ARG A 169 6.22 -13.12 -7.83
C ARG A 169 4.89 -13.85 -7.65
#